data_AF-W4VJS3-F1
#
_entry.id   AF-W4VJS3-F1
#
_cell.length_a   1.000
_cell.length_b   1.000
_cell.length_c   1.000
_cell.angle_alpha   90.00
_cell.angle_beta   90.00
_cell.angle_gamma   90.00
#
_symmetry.space_group_name_H-M   'P 1'
#
loop_
_entity.id
_entity.type
_entity.pdbx_description
1 polymer ?
#
loop_
_entity_poly.entity_id
_entity_poly.type
_entity_poly.pdbx_seq_one_letter_code
_entity_poly.pdbx_strand_id
1 'polypeptide(L)'
;MSEHKMNDKSKDVELLFKAVRHRILYLAKINDLKISQVAARAGIRQSTLSEFMRGNSNGLRIVNLYRVCRHAFDMSLMEFFNDSIFDDSIMNNDMDTFFMSNKDDTDQDSEKDKDDISSLT
;
A
#
# COMPACT_ATOMS: atom_id res chain seq x y z
N MET A 1 -27.21 27.75 0.61
CA MET A 1 -27.13 26.33 0.18
C MET A 1 -25.94 26.17 -0.75
N SER A 2 -24.71 25.96 -0.26
CA SER A 2 -23.58 25.85 -1.22
C SER A 2 -22.21 25.36 -0.73
N GLU A 3 -22.00 24.94 0.53
CA GLU A 3 -20.68 24.39 0.94
C GLU A 3 -20.66 22.90 1.27
N HIS A 4 -21.82 22.26 1.46
CA HIS A 4 -21.87 20.85 1.90
C HIS A 4 -21.85 19.80 0.77
N LYS A 5 -21.75 20.20 -0.50
CA LYS A 5 -21.84 19.27 -1.65
C LYS A 5 -20.50 18.99 -2.36
N MET A 6 -19.40 19.61 -1.92
CA MET A 6 -18.07 19.43 -2.54
C MET A 6 -17.12 18.49 -1.76
N ASN A 7 -17.56 17.86 -0.66
CA ASN A 7 -16.68 17.11 0.25
C ASN A 7 -17.00 15.61 0.38
N ASP A 8 -17.79 15.05 -0.54
CA ASP A 8 -18.29 13.66 -0.47
C ASP A 8 -17.51 12.73 -1.42
N LYS A 9 -17.45 13.08 -2.72
CA LYS A 9 -16.74 12.28 -3.74
C LYS A 9 -15.24 12.08 -3.47
N SER A 10 -14.58 13.03 -2.82
CA SER A 10 -13.15 12.92 -2.48
C SER A 10 -12.92 11.94 -1.33
N LYS A 11 -13.91 11.73 -0.46
CA LYS A 11 -13.82 10.79 0.66
C LYS A 11 -13.96 9.35 0.19
N ASP A 12 -14.90 9.07 -0.71
CA ASP A 12 -15.12 7.71 -1.25
C ASP A 12 -13.84 7.16 -1.91
N VAL A 13 -13.16 8.00 -2.69
CA VAL A 13 -11.90 7.61 -3.35
C VAL A 13 -10.79 7.37 -2.33
N GLU A 14 -10.72 8.16 -1.26
CA GLU A 14 -9.74 7.96 -0.20
C GLU A 14 -10.00 6.68 0.59
N LEU A 15 -11.28 6.37 0.88
CA LEU A 15 -11.68 5.13 1.54
C LEU A 15 -11.30 3.91 0.68
N LEU A 16 -11.53 3.97 -0.62
CA LEU A 16 -11.11 2.91 -1.54
C LEU A 16 -9.59 2.72 -1.52
N PHE A 17 -8.79 3.79 -1.57
CA PHE A 17 -7.34 3.67 -1.47
C PHE A 17 -6.89 3.09 -0.13
N LYS A 18 -7.55 3.46 0.96
CA LYS A 18 -7.32 2.87 2.29
C LYS A 18 -7.59 1.36 2.26
N ALA A 19 -8.72 0.93 1.71
CA ALA A 19 -9.06 -0.49 1.59
C ALA A 19 -8.03 -1.27 0.74
N VAL A 20 -7.60 -0.72 -0.41
CA VAL A 20 -6.56 -1.33 -1.25
C VAL A 20 -5.24 -1.48 -0.48
N ARG A 21 -4.80 -0.45 0.25
CA ARG A 21 -3.59 -0.52 1.10
C ARG A 21 -3.72 -1.62 2.15
N HIS A 22 -4.84 -1.67 2.86
CA HIS A 22 -5.07 -2.70 3.87
C HIS A 22 -5.05 -4.11 3.28
N ARG A 23 -5.69 -4.32 2.13
CA ARG A 23 -5.68 -5.62 1.47
C ARG A 23 -4.27 -6.04 1.07
N ILE A 24 -3.46 -5.12 0.53
CA ILE A 24 -2.04 -5.38 0.21
C ILE A 24 -1.25 -5.75 1.48
N LEU A 25 -1.41 -5.02 2.57
CA LEU A 25 -0.71 -5.31 3.84
C LEU A 25 -1.11 -6.67 4.41
N TYR A 26 -2.41 -6.98 4.40
CA TYR A 26 -2.91 -8.27 4.86
C TYR A 26 -2.32 -9.42 4.05
N LEU A 27 -2.38 -9.33 2.71
CA LEU A 27 -1.83 -10.34 1.82
C LEU A 27 -0.32 -10.47 1.98
N ALA A 28 0.41 -9.36 2.13
CA ALA A 28 1.84 -9.38 2.40
C ALA A 28 2.14 -10.11 3.72
N LYS A 29 1.39 -9.82 4.78
CA LYS A 29 1.55 -10.45 6.10
C LYS A 29 1.30 -11.96 6.06
N ILE A 30 0.21 -12.43 5.46
CA ILE A 30 -0.09 -13.86 5.42
C ILE A 30 0.85 -14.65 4.50
N ASN A 31 1.54 -13.97 3.58
CA ASN A 31 2.56 -14.55 2.70
C ASN A 31 4.00 -14.34 3.20
N ASP A 32 4.19 -13.76 4.40
CA ASP A 32 5.50 -13.42 4.98
C ASP A 32 6.37 -12.56 4.03
N LEU A 33 5.77 -11.51 3.46
CA LEU A 33 6.41 -10.59 2.53
C LEU A 33 6.52 -9.17 3.11
N LYS A 34 7.69 -8.58 2.95
CA LYS A 34 7.88 -7.13 3.05
C LYS A 34 7.29 -6.43 1.83
N ILE A 35 6.85 -5.17 1.99
CA ILE A 35 6.31 -4.36 0.88
C ILE A 35 7.34 -4.16 -0.25
N SER A 36 8.63 -4.08 0.08
CA SER A 36 9.71 -4.06 -0.90
C SER A 36 9.73 -5.31 -1.78
N GLN A 37 9.54 -6.49 -1.18
CA GLN A 37 9.46 -7.76 -1.87
C GLN A 37 8.19 -7.86 -2.72
N VAL A 38 7.05 -7.32 -2.25
CA VAL A 38 5.82 -7.22 -3.05
C VAL A 38 6.06 -6.38 -4.31
N ALA A 39 6.72 -5.22 -4.19
CA ALA A 39 7.05 -4.37 -5.33
C ALA A 39 7.97 -5.08 -6.34
N ALA A 40 9.01 -5.76 -5.83
CA ALA A 40 9.96 -6.52 -6.64
C ALA A 40 9.25 -7.66 -7.40
N ARG A 41 8.44 -8.48 -6.72
CA ARG A 41 7.66 -9.57 -7.34
C ARG A 41 6.66 -9.04 -8.37
N ALA A 42 6.03 -7.90 -8.11
CA ALA A 42 5.12 -7.26 -9.04
C ALA A 42 5.81 -6.61 -10.26
N GLY A 43 7.15 -6.52 -10.29
CA GLY A 43 7.86 -5.82 -11.35
C GLY A 43 7.51 -4.33 -11.41
N ILE A 44 7.32 -3.70 -10.24
CA ILE A 44 7.10 -2.26 -10.10
C ILE A 44 8.20 -1.63 -9.24
N ARG A 45 8.41 -0.31 -9.39
CA ARG A 45 9.38 0.41 -8.56
C ARG A 45 8.94 0.38 -7.09
N GLN A 46 9.87 0.08 -6.18
CA GLN A 46 9.63 0.12 -4.74
C GLN A 46 9.07 1.47 -4.29
N SER A 47 9.62 2.58 -4.82
CA SER A 47 9.14 3.93 -4.49
C SER A 47 7.66 4.12 -4.84
N THR A 48 7.21 3.59 -5.98
CA THR A 48 5.81 3.68 -6.40
C THR A 48 4.86 2.97 -5.44
N LEU A 49 5.22 1.76 -4.99
CA LEU A 49 4.39 1.06 -4.03
C LEU A 49 4.47 1.73 -2.65
N SER A 50 5.67 2.09 -2.19
CA SER A 50 5.89 2.73 -0.90
C SER A 50 5.15 4.07 -0.75
N GLU A 51 5.18 4.93 -1.76
CA GLU A 51 4.43 6.20 -1.78
C GLU A 51 2.92 5.96 -1.69
N PHE A 52 2.41 4.95 -2.41
CA PHE A 52 1.01 4.56 -2.31
C PHE A 52 0.67 4.06 -0.90
N MET A 53 1.48 3.16 -0.33
CA MET A 53 1.27 2.60 1.01
C MET A 53 1.30 3.66 2.11
N ARG A 54 2.11 4.70 1.96
CA ARG A 54 2.20 5.84 2.89
C ARG A 54 1.04 6.82 2.80
N GLY A 55 0.18 6.72 1.78
CA GLY A 55 -0.89 7.69 1.53
C GLY A 55 -0.41 9.01 0.95
N ASN A 56 0.83 9.08 0.45
CA ASN A 56 1.42 10.32 -0.08
C ASN A 56 1.11 10.56 -1.56
N SER A 57 0.48 9.60 -2.26
CA SER A 57 0.20 9.69 -3.70
C SER A 57 -1.29 9.55 -4.01
N ASN A 58 -1.71 10.20 -5.11
CA ASN A 58 -3.10 10.26 -5.63
C ASN A 58 -3.64 8.92 -6.18
N GLY A 59 -3.09 7.78 -5.74
CA GLY A 59 -3.56 6.45 -6.10
C GLY A 59 -2.56 5.59 -6.87
N LEU A 60 -2.69 4.28 -6.71
CA LEU A 60 -1.94 3.30 -7.48
C LEU A 60 -2.61 3.12 -8.85
N ARG A 61 -1.85 3.29 -9.94
CA ARG A 61 -2.38 3.03 -11.29
C ARG A 61 -2.90 1.59 -11.38
N ILE A 62 -4.04 1.40 -12.03
CA ILE A 62 -4.68 0.07 -12.14
C ILE A 62 -3.76 -1.00 -12.74
N VAL A 63 -2.89 -0.64 -13.68
CA VAL A 63 -1.88 -1.56 -14.25
C VAL A 63 -0.88 -2.05 -13.20
N ASN A 64 -0.48 -1.18 -12.26
CA ASN A 64 0.41 -1.57 -11.18
C ASN A 64 -0.33 -2.44 -10.15
N LEU A 65 -1.59 -2.12 -9.84
CA LEU A 65 -2.42 -2.97 -8.97
C LEU A 65 -2.61 -4.36 -9.58
N TYR A 66 -2.93 -4.44 -10.86
CA TYR A 66 -3.04 -5.70 -11.59
C TYR A 66 -1.76 -6.54 -11.48
N ARG A 67 -0.58 -5.91 -11.63
CA ARG A 67 0.71 -6.59 -11.46
C ARG A 67 0.94 -7.07 -10.03
N VAL A 68 0.56 -6.29 -9.02
CA VAL A 68 0.60 -6.71 -7.61
C VAL A 68 -0.26 -7.96 -7.40
N CYS A 69 -1.52 -7.93 -7.85
CA CYS A 69 -2.40 -9.11 -7.75
C CYS A 69 -1.79 -10.31 -8.47
N ARG A 70 -1.45 -10.17 -9.76
CA ARG A 70 -1.09 -11.32 -10.61
C ARG A 70 0.29 -11.89 -10.31
N HIS A 71 1.28 -11.04 -10.01
CA HIS A 71 2.67 -11.48 -9.89
C HIS A 71 3.18 -11.53 -8.45
N ALA A 72 2.65 -10.71 -7.53
CA ALA A 72 3.08 -10.76 -6.13
C ALA A 72 2.27 -11.76 -5.29
N PHE A 73 0.98 -11.91 -5.59
CA PHE A 73 0.05 -12.74 -4.81
C PHE A 73 -0.58 -13.89 -5.61
N ASP A 74 -0.20 -14.07 -6.88
CA ASP A 74 -0.75 -15.06 -7.81
C ASP A 74 -2.29 -15.12 -7.83
N MET A 75 -2.92 -13.94 -7.81
CA MET A 75 -4.38 -13.81 -7.78
C MET A 75 -4.90 -12.88 -8.89
N SER A 76 -6.15 -13.09 -9.27
CA SER A 76 -6.90 -12.20 -10.16
C SER A 76 -7.35 -10.92 -9.44
N LEU A 77 -7.74 -9.90 -10.20
CA LEU A 77 -8.38 -8.70 -9.64
C LEU A 77 -9.69 -9.04 -8.92
N MET A 78 -10.47 -9.99 -9.47
CA MET A 78 -11.71 -10.43 -8.86
C MET A 78 -11.46 -11.00 -7.46
N GLU A 79 -10.49 -11.90 -7.31
CA GLU A 79 -10.14 -12.47 -5.99
C GLU A 79 -9.57 -11.41 -5.03
N PHE A 80 -8.85 -10.42 -5.56
CA PHE A 80 -8.32 -9.33 -4.75
C PHE A 80 -9.45 -8.49 -4.12
N PHE A 81 -10.42 -8.08 -4.94
CA PHE A 81 -11.56 -7.25 -4.54
C PHE A 81 -12.70 -8.05 -3.88
N ASN A 82 -12.68 -9.37 -3.94
CA ASN A 82 -13.61 -10.24 -3.22
C ASN A 82 -13.22 -10.37 -1.73
N ASP A 83 -13.15 -9.25 -1.03
CA ASP A 83 -12.91 -9.14 0.41
C ASP A 83 -13.90 -8.15 1.00
N SER A 84 -14.42 -8.45 2.18
CA SER A 84 -15.41 -7.62 2.87
C SER A 84 -14.93 -6.19 3.17
N ILE A 85 -13.61 -5.93 3.17
CA ILE A 85 -13.07 -4.57 3.29
C ILE A 85 -13.51 -3.65 2.14
N PHE A 86 -13.95 -4.22 1.01
CA PHE A 86 -14.49 -3.48 -0.13
C PHE A 86 -16.01 -3.28 -0.07
N ASP A 87 -16.67 -3.70 1.01
CA ASP A 87 -18.08 -3.41 1.27
C ASP A 87 -18.22 -1.97 1.79
N ASP A 88 -19.11 -1.19 1.16
CA ASP A 88 -19.39 0.21 1.53
C ASP A 88 -19.78 0.36 3.01
N SER A 89 -20.41 -0.66 3.60
CA SER A 89 -20.79 -0.64 5.02
C SER A 89 -19.59 -0.75 5.97
N ILE A 90 -18.49 -1.35 5.53
CA ILE A 90 -17.29 -1.61 6.33
C ILE A 90 -16.28 -0.47 6.17
N MET A 91 -16.14 0.09 4.97
CA MET A 91 -15.18 1.16 4.69
C MET A 91 -15.37 2.41 5.57
N ASN A 92 -16.58 2.65 6.08
CA ASN A 92 -16.94 3.84 6.85
C ASN A 92 -16.50 3.84 8.33
N ASN A 93 -15.91 2.75 8.82
CA ASN A 93 -15.41 2.69 10.20
C ASN A 93 -13.93 3.02 10.27
N ASP A 94 -13.55 3.94 11.15
CA ASP A 94 -12.16 4.35 11.40
C ASP A 94 -11.31 3.18 11.92
N MET A 95 -10.78 2.40 10.97
CA MET A 95 -9.89 1.25 11.12
C MET A 95 -8.47 1.60 11.61
N ASP A 96 -8.32 2.66 12.41
CA ASP A 96 -7.00 3.17 12.80
C ASP A 96 -6.45 2.53 14.10
N THR A 97 -7.32 1.98 14.95
CA THR A 97 -6.91 1.49 16.28
C THR A 97 -6.28 0.09 16.28
N PHE A 98 -6.56 -0.76 15.29
CA PHE A 98 -6.04 -2.14 15.28
C PHE A 98 -4.61 -2.27 14.72
N PHE A 99 -4.13 -1.27 13.97
CA PHE A 99 -2.88 -1.40 13.19
C PHE A 99 -1.72 -0.53 13.70
N MET A 100 -1.94 0.41 14.63
CA MET A 100 -0.85 1.21 15.22
C MET A 100 0.04 0.42 16.21
N SER A 101 -0.37 -0.80 16.60
CA SER A 101 0.39 -1.69 17.48
C SER A 101 1.48 -2.52 16.77
N ASN A 102 1.61 -2.44 15.43
CA ASN A 102 2.61 -3.20 14.67
C ASN A 102 3.57 -2.28 13.89
N LYS A 103 4.10 -1.23 14.54
CA LYS A 103 5.03 -0.25 13.95
C LYS A 103 6.50 -0.72 13.88
N ASP A 104 6.77 -2.03 13.81
CA ASP A 104 8.16 -2.53 13.86
C ASP A 104 8.78 -2.92 12.50
N ASP A 105 8.14 -2.62 11.36
CA ASP A 105 8.75 -2.88 10.04
C ASP A 105 8.68 -1.67 9.08
N THR A 106 8.75 -0.44 9.61
CA THR A 106 9.28 0.66 8.78
C THR A 106 10.79 0.52 8.76
N ASP A 107 11.32 -0.19 7.76
CA ASP A 107 12.75 -0.24 7.44
C ASP A 107 13.27 1.21 7.34
N GLN A 108 13.87 1.70 8.44
CA GLN A 108 14.84 2.79 8.43
C GLN A 108 16.16 2.18 7.98
N ASP A 109 16.35 2.04 6.67
CA ASP A 109 17.68 1.92 6.09
C ASP A 109 17.80 2.96 4.98
N SER A 110 17.98 4.19 5.43
CA SER A 110 18.77 5.18 4.71
C SER A 110 20.06 5.41 5.50
N GLU A 111 20.95 4.41 5.51
CA GLU A 111 22.35 4.66 5.78
C GLU A 111 23.14 4.27 4.54
N LYS A 112 23.65 5.31 3.90
CA LYS A 112 24.61 5.23 2.81
C LYS A 112 25.85 4.54 3.37
N ASP A 113 26.25 3.44 2.76
CA ASP A 113 27.66 3.10 2.63
C ASP A 113 28.37 4.24 1.89
N LYS A 114 28.79 5.24 2.67
CA LYS A 114 29.81 6.21 2.34
C LYS A 114 30.82 6.10 3.46
N ASP A 115 31.91 5.38 3.18
CA ASP A 115 33.29 5.76 3.45
C ASP A 115 34.15 4.50 3.62
N ASP A 116 34.41 3.82 2.50
CA ASP A 116 35.49 2.84 2.35
C ASP A 116 36.25 3.08 1.04
N ILE A 117 36.72 4.32 0.83
CA ILE A 117 37.89 4.58 -0.03
C ILE A 117 38.73 5.72 0.60
N SER A 118 39.47 5.40 1.65
CA SER A 118 40.78 6.04 1.88
C SER A 118 41.71 5.11 2.67
N SER A 119 42.14 4.03 2.02
CA SER A 119 43.50 3.53 2.22
C SER A 119 43.97 2.97 0.88
N LEU A 120 45.17 3.40 0.44
CA LEU A 120 45.86 3.15 -0.84
C LEU A 120 45.76 4.28 -1.87
N THR A 121 46.50 5.39 -1.66
CA THR A 121 47.83 5.64 -2.27
C THR A 121 48.38 6.94 -1.69
#